data_AF-A0A6B1DE06-F1
#
_entry.id   AF-A0A6B1DE06-F1
#
_cell.length_a   1.000
_cell.length_b   1.000
_cell.length_c   1.000
_cell.angle_alpha   90.00
_cell.angle_beta   90.00
_cell.angle_gamma   90.00
#
_symmetry.space_group_name_H-M   'P 1'
#
loop_
_entity.id
_entity.type
_entity.pdbx_description
1 polymer ?
#
loop_
_entity_poly.entity_id
_entity_poly.type
_entity_poly.pdbx_seq_one_letter_code
_entity_poly.pdbx_strand_id
1 'polypeptide(L)'
;MDFSTLLEHKVLVAAISGLSGVVLTLITQRILGKRGLFTYFVWHNRVGLSADDAVFGTVRVTWNGNVVPNLYSSTVELRNESLADYQNVVVRVFSNDTRLLSERADLMGTTRILEWSEEFSRRLAVQPGTQPTAEQMDLYGRQREYAVPTMNRGQAVRLTLLNAPSGEAQPTIWLDIVHPGVKTRFRVPHQQFLGTPQPIAALIGAALGIPFLLVVVALTDVAWAAGVLCLLYGVCVVVPGAYCIRAWRGIRELVGG
;
A
#
# COMPACT_ATOMS: atom_id res chain seq x y z
N MET A 1 -26.40 -41.02 17.32
CA MET A 1 -27.27 -39.96 17.86
C MET A 1 -27.61 -39.06 16.70
N ASP A 2 -28.88 -39.00 16.33
CA ASP A 2 -29.31 -38.40 15.06
C ASP A 2 -29.36 -36.88 15.20
N PHE A 3 -28.83 -36.13 14.23
CA PHE A 3 -28.72 -34.66 14.31
C PHE A 3 -30.10 -33.98 14.47
N SER A 4 -31.15 -34.65 14.02
CA SER A 4 -32.56 -34.29 14.19
C SER A 4 -33.00 -34.24 15.66
N THR A 5 -32.58 -35.20 16.49
CA THR A 5 -32.94 -35.26 17.92
C THR A 5 -32.31 -34.14 18.75
N LEU A 6 -31.16 -33.61 18.32
CA LEU A 6 -30.54 -32.44 18.93
C LEU A 6 -31.29 -31.14 18.61
N LEU A 7 -31.91 -31.05 17.43
CA LEU A 7 -32.66 -29.87 16.98
C LEU A 7 -34.05 -29.75 17.63
N GLU A 8 -34.64 -30.86 18.11
CA GLU A 8 -35.93 -30.83 18.81
C GLU A 8 -35.84 -30.21 20.21
N HIS A 9 -34.66 -30.22 20.83
CA HIS A 9 -34.41 -29.55 22.10
C HIS A 9 -34.29 -28.04 21.89
N LYS A 10 -35.43 -27.34 21.94
CA LYS A 10 -35.52 -25.86 21.82
C LYS A 10 -34.52 -25.10 22.69
N VAL A 11 -34.23 -25.60 23.89
CA VAL A 11 -33.25 -25.02 24.82
C VAL A 11 -31.82 -25.14 24.29
N LEU A 12 -31.45 -26.28 23.70
CA LEU A 12 -30.13 -26.52 23.13
C LEU A 12 -29.91 -25.67 21.87
N VAL A 13 -30.93 -25.59 21.01
CA VAL A 13 -30.89 -24.70 19.84
C VAL A 13 -30.76 -23.23 20.25
N ALA A 14 -31.49 -22.79 21.28
CA ALA A 14 -31.37 -21.43 21.82
C ALA A 14 -30.00 -21.15 22.45
N ALA A 15 -29.41 -22.12 23.13
CA ALA A 15 -28.07 -21.98 23.71
C ALA A 15 -26.99 -21.89 22.63
N ILE A 16 -27.07 -22.73 21.59
CA ILE A 16 -26.13 -22.71 20.46
C ILE A 16 -26.27 -21.40 19.67
N SER A 17 -27.50 -20.96 19.40
CA SER A 17 -27.73 -19.71 18.69
C SER A 17 -27.22 -18.51 19.49
N GLY A 18 -27.48 -18.46 20.80
CA GLY A 18 -26.94 -17.44 21.71
C GLY A 18 -25.41 -17.41 21.72
N LEU A 19 -24.76 -18.58 21.86
CA LEU A 19 -23.31 -18.67 21.84
C LEU A 19 -22.72 -18.24 20.48
N SER A 20 -23.35 -18.66 19.37
CA SER A 20 -22.92 -18.26 18.03
C SER A 20 -23.06 -16.75 17.81
N GLY A 21 -24.11 -16.12 18.34
CA GLY A 21 -24.31 -14.68 18.29
C GLY A 21 -23.24 -13.90 19.07
N VAL A 22 -22.86 -14.39 20.26
CA VAL A 22 -21.77 -13.81 21.06
C VAL A 22 -20.43 -13.93 20.30
N VAL A 23 -20.11 -15.12 19.77
CA VAL A 23 -18.89 -15.34 19.00
C VAL A 23 -18.85 -14.44 17.76
N LEU A 24 -19.95 -14.34 17.02
CA LEU A 24 -20.06 -13.49 15.84
C LEU A 24 -19.88 -12.02 16.20
N THR A 25 -20.47 -11.56 17.31
CA THR A 25 -20.32 -10.19 17.81
C THR A 25 -18.88 -9.89 18.18
N LEU A 26 -18.20 -10.79 18.91
CA LEU A 26 -16.80 -10.64 19.29
C LEU A 26 -15.87 -10.60 18.06
N ILE A 27 -16.11 -11.48 17.08
CA ILE A 27 -15.35 -11.48 15.81
C ILE A 27 -15.58 -10.15 15.08
N THR A 28 -16.83 -9.69 15.00
CA THR A 28 -17.21 -8.45 14.31
C THR A 28 -16.56 -7.24 14.99
N GLN A 29 -16.65 -7.13 16.31
CA GLN A 29 -16.00 -6.05 17.08
C GLN A 29 -14.48 -6.09 16.93
N ARG A 30 -13.86 -7.27 16.90
CA ARG A 30 -12.41 -7.39 16.70
C ARG A 30 -11.98 -7.01 15.28
N ILE A 31 -12.80 -7.28 14.28
CA ILE A 31 -12.55 -6.88 12.89
C ILE A 31 -12.73 -5.37 12.73
N LEU A 32 -13.82 -4.80 13.27
CA LEU A 32 -14.15 -3.37 13.19
C LEU A 32 -13.22 -2.50 14.05
N GLY A 33 -12.82 -2.98 15.23
CA GLY A 33 -11.91 -2.30 16.14
C GLY A 33 -10.42 -2.44 15.78
N LYS A 34 -10.10 -3.04 14.63
CA LYS A 34 -8.72 -3.17 14.18
C LYS A 34 -8.20 -1.78 13.83
N ARG A 35 -7.03 -1.43 14.40
CA ARG A 35 -6.34 -0.16 14.09
C ARG A 35 -6.29 0.08 12.59
N GLY A 36 -6.48 1.33 12.20
CA GLY A 36 -6.37 1.75 10.82
C GLY A 36 -5.03 1.34 10.24
N LEU A 37 -5.04 0.71 9.08
CA LEU A 37 -3.81 0.32 8.41
C LEU A 37 -3.63 1.18 7.17
N PHE A 38 -2.56 1.94 7.17
CA PHE A 38 -2.10 2.65 6.01
C PHE A 38 -0.82 1.99 5.54
N THR A 39 -0.72 1.80 4.24
CA THR A 39 0.48 1.22 3.65
C THR A 39 1.06 2.19 2.66
N TYR A 40 2.38 2.28 2.63
CA TYR A 40 3.06 3.05 1.60
C TYR A 40 4.17 2.25 0.97
N PHE A 41 4.48 2.59 -0.26
CA PHE A 41 5.69 2.16 -0.93
C PHE A 41 6.34 3.37 -1.61
N VAL A 42 7.63 3.24 -1.88
CA VAL A 42 8.41 4.28 -2.54
C VAL A 42 9.06 3.67 -3.78
N TRP A 43 8.93 4.36 -4.90
CA TRP A 43 9.57 4.03 -6.16
C TRP A 43 10.54 5.13 -6.55
N HIS A 44 11.78 4.80 -6.88
CA HIS A 44 12.81 5.78 -7.23
C HIS A 44 13.22 5.62 -8.70
N ASN A 45 13.09 6.69 -9.47
CA ASN A 45 13.60 6.78 -10.84
C ASN A 45 14.77 7.76 -10.87
N ARG A 46 15.96 7.30 -11.27
CA ARG A 46 17.10 8.20 -11.48
C ARG A 46 16.86 9.04 -12.74
N VAL A 47 16.85 10.36 -12.58
CA VAL A 47 16.64 11.32 -13.67
C VAL A 47 17.98 11.70 -14.32
N GLY A 48 19.03 11.88 -13.50
CA GLY A 48 20.35 12.25 -14.00
C GLY A 48 21.45 12.08 -12.95
N LEU A 49 22.69 12.04 -13.44
CA LEU A 49 23.92 11.93 -12.66
C LEU A 49 24.90 13.00 -13.16
N SER A 50 25.47 13.79 -12.25
CA SER A 50 26.62 14.63 -12.53
C SER A 50 27.89 13.81 -12.33
N ALA A 51 28.67 13.63 -13.38
CA ALA A 51 29.93 12.89 -13.33
C ALA A 51 30.95 13.49 -14.29
N ASP A 52 32.23 13.32 -13.97
CA ASP A 52 33.32 13.53 -14.91
C ASP A 52 33.77 12.17 -15.43
N ASP A 53 33.43 11.87 -16.67
CA ASP A 53 33.76 10.61 -17.30
C ASP A 53 34.84 10.81 -18.37
N ALA A 54 35.82 9.92 -18.44
CA ALA A 54 36.93 10.04 -19.37
C ALA A 54 36.51 9.85 -20.84
N VAL A 55 35.42 9.12 -21.08
CA VAL A 55 34.88 8.82 -22.41
C VAL A 55 33.79 9.81 -22.79
N PHE A 56 32.84 10.06 -21.88
CA PHE A 56 31.67 10.92 -22.13
C PHE A 56 31.89 12.39 -21.77
N GLY A 57 33.01 12.73 -21.12
CA GLY A 57 33.32 14.07 -20.65
C GLY A 57 32.58 14.48 -19.38
N THR A 58 32.57 15.78 -19.11
CA THR A 58 31.92 16.37 -17.94
C THR A 58 30.42 16.52 -18.17
N VAL A 59 29.63 15.73 -17.44
CA VAL A 59 28.18 15.84 -17.38
C VAL A 59 27.79 16.50 -16.05
N ARG A 60 26.95 17.54 -16.13
CA ARG A 60 26.45 18.28 -14.96
C ARG A 60 24.93 18.38 -15.03
N VAL A 61 24.28 17.86 -14.01
CA VAL A 61 22.85 18.01 -13.76
C VAL A 61 22.69 19.16 -12.77
N THR A 62 21.90 20.16 -13.13
CA THR A 62 21.65 21.33 -12.30
C THR A 62 20.18 21.43 -11.90
N TRP A 63 19.92 21.81 -10.66
CA TRP A 63 18.60 22.20 -10.18
C TRP A 63 18.65 23.64 -9.67
N ASN A 64 17.84 24.52 -10.27
CA ASN A 64 17.86 25.97 -10.01
C ASN A 64 19.28 26.56 -10.07
N GLY A 65 20.06 26.17 -11.09
CA GLY A 65 21.45 26.62 -11.28
C GLY A 65 22.50 25.95 -10.39
N ASN A 66 22.11 25.14 -9.40
CA ASN A 66 23.04 24.44 -8.53
C ASN A 66 23.30 23.03 -9.04
N VAL A 67 24.58 22.64 -9.15
CA VAL A 67 24.96 21.27 -9.53
C VAL A 67 24.52 20.29 -8.44
N VAL A 68 23.81 19.24 -8.84
CA VAL A 68 23.39 18.14 -7.97
C VAL A 68 24.08 16.85 -8.40
N PRO A 69 24.66 16.07 -7.48
CA PRO A 69 25.41 14.86 -7.84
C PRO A 69 24.49 13.82 -8.46
N ASN A 70 23.38 13.53 -7.79
CA ASN A 70 22.38 12.57 -8.21
C ASN A 70 21.01 13.22 -8.16
N LEU A 71 20.24 13.12 -9.25
CA LEU A 71 18.86 13.62 -9.30
C LEU A 71 17.91 12.44 -9.48
N TYR A 72 16.93 12.35 -8.59
CA TYR A 72 15.91 11.29 -8.59
C TYR A 72 14.50 11.88 -8.59
N SER A 73 13.60 11.21 -9.30
CA SER A 73 12.16 11.37 -9.20
C SER A 73 11.63 10.20 -8.39
N SER A 74 11.20 10.46 -7.16
CA SER A 74 10.68 9.46 -6.25
C SER A 74 9.17 9.58 -6.14
N THR A 75 8.46 8.50 -6.41
CA THR A 75 7.01 8.41 -6.25
C THR A 75 6.69 7.63 -4.99
N VAL A 76 6.09 8.29 -4.00
CA VAL A 76 5.53 7.65 -2.81
C VAL A 76 4.04 7.47 -3.04
N GLU A 77 3.55 6.25 -2.88
CA GLU A 77 2.10 5.98 -2.90
C GLU A 77 1.69 5.50 -1.52
N LEU A 78 0.78 6.25 -0.90
CA LEU A 78 0.19 5.98 0.38
C LEU A 78 -1.26 5.53 0.17
N ARG A 79 -1.66 4.39 0.73
CA ARG A 79 -3.01 3.84 0.57
C ARG A 79 -3.66 3.56 1.91
N ASN A 80 -4.92 3.97 2.05
CA ASN A 80 -5.79 3.53 3.15
C ASN A 80 -6.26 2.09 2.87
N GLU A 81 -5.69 1.12 3.59
CA GLU A 81 -6.11 -0.29 3.53
C GLU A 81 -7.11 -0.66 4.64
N SER A 82 -7.51 0.31 5.47
CA SER A 82 -8.50 0.08 6.51
C SER A 82 -9.91 -0.03 5.91
N LEU A 83 -10.87 -0.47 6.71
CA LEU A 83 -12.29 -0.46 6.37
C LEU A 83 -12.99 0.84 6.81
N ALA A 84 -12.26 1.82 7.33
CA ALA A 84 -12.80 3.08 7.79
C ALA A 84 -12.31 4.23 6.90
N ASP A 85 -13.16 5.23 6.73
CA ASP A 85 -12.76 6.51 6.17
C ASP A 85 -12.12 7.35 7.28
N TYR A 86 -11.10 8.11 6.91
CA TYR A 86 -10.42 9.02 7.85
C TYR A 86 -10.59 10.46 7.39
N GLN A 87 -10.65 11.36 8.35
CA GLN A 87 -10.70 12.80 8.11
C GLN A 87 -9.48 13.46 8.73
N ASN A 88 -9.05 14.58 8.14
CA ASN A 88 -7.96 15.41 8.66
C ASN A 88 -6.67 14.61 8.92
N VAL A 89 -6.30 13.75 7.97
CA VAL A 89 -5.09 12.94 8.06
C VAL A 89 -3.90 13.79 7.67
N VAL A 90 -2.93 13.95 8.58
CA VAL A 90 -1.66 14.63 8.26
C VAL A 90 -0.63 13.59 7.82
N VAL A 91 -0.16 13.74 6.60
CA VAL A 91 0.87 12.86 6.00
C VAL A 91 2.21 13.57 6.08
N ARG A 92 3.14 13.01 6.87
CA ARG A 92 4.50 13.52 7.02
C ARG A 92 5.46 12.69 6.19
N VAL A 93 6.15 13.35 5.26
CA VAL A 93 7.28 12.78 4.51
C VAL A 93 8.56 13.28 5.14
N PHE A 94 9.53 12.39 5.34
CA PHE A 94 10.80 12.75 5.95
C PHE A 94 11.95 11.94 5.36
N SER A 95 13.12 12.57 5.31
CA SER A 95 14.38 11.98 4.85
C SER A 95 15.54 12.48 5.71
N ASN A 96 16.51 11.59 5.99
CA ASN A 96 17.73 11.93 6.75
C ASN A 96 18.91 12.31 5.86
N ASP A 97 19.05 11.64 4.72
CA ASP A 97 20.22 11.68 3.85
C ASP A 97 19.93 12.29 2.47
N THR A 98 18.66 12.54 2.16
CA THR A 98 18.20 13.02 0.86
C THR A 98 17.53 14.38 1.00
N ARG A 99 17.98 15.34 0.19
CA ARG A 99 17.34 16.65 0.07
C ARG A 99 16.13 16.57 -0.86
N LEU A 100 14.96 16.89 -0.35
CA LEU A 100 13.72 17.08 -1.09
C LEU A 100 13.77 18.46 -1.76
N LEU A 101 13.74 18.48 -3.09
CA LEU A 101 13.93 19.68 -3.90
C LEU A 101 12.59 20.30 -4.29
N SER A 102 11.69 19.50 -4.86
CA SER A 102 10.34 19.91 -5.22
C SER A 102 9.37 18.74 -5.10
N GLU A 103 8.09 19.04 -5.13
CA GLU A 103 7.05 18.06 -4.89
C GLU A 103 5.79 18.30 -5.74
N ARG A 104 4.99 17.25 -5.84
CA ARG A 104 3.60 17.30 -6.24
C ARG A 104 2.84 16.24 -5.45
N ALA A 105 1.72 16.60 -4.84
CA ALA A 105 0.92 15.72 -4.03
C ALA A 105 -0.50 15.66 -4.58
N ASP A 106 -0.96 14.49 -5.04
CA ASP A 106 -2.27 14.31 -5.64
C ASP A 106 -3.06 13.23 -4.90
N LEU A 107 -4.37 13.43 -4.77
CA LEU A 107 -5.29 12.41 -4.28
C LEU A 107 -5.82 11.57 -5.46
N MET A 108 -5.39 10.31 -5.55
CA MET A 108 -5.66 9.43 -6.69
C MET A 108 -7.16 9.25 -6.95
N GLY A 109 -7.54 9.30 -8.22
CA GLY A 109 -8.94 9.23 -8.65
C GLY A 109 -9.73 10.54 -8.49
N THR A 110 -9.06 11.63 -8.10
CA THR A 110 -9.65 12.97 -8.00
C THR A 110 -8.77 14.00 -8.70
N THR A 111 -9.29 15.22 -8.87
CA THR A 111 -8.52 16.37 -9.39
C THR A 111 -7.86 17.20 -8.27
N ARG A 112 -7.94 16.74 -7.01
CA ARG A 112 -7.46 17.49 -5.85
C ARG A 112 -5.95 17.33 -5.70
N ILE A 113 -5.25 18.47 -5.72
CA ILE A 113 -3.87 18.60 -5.27
C ILE A 113 -3.91 18.81 -3.75
N LEU A 114 -3.05 18.10 -3.03
CA LEU A 114 -2.95 18.25 -1.59
C LEU A 114 -2.07 19.44 -1.24
N GLU A 115 -2.58 20.26 -0.31
CA GLU A 115 -1.85 21.39 0.24
C GLU A 115 -1.03 20.96 1.45
N TRP A 116 -0.06 21.79 1.81
CA TRP A 116 0.71 21.60 3.04
C TRP A 116 -0.17 21.73 4.28
N SER A 117 0.22 21.07 5.38
CA SER A 117 -0.44 21.28 6.67
C SER A 117 -0.28 22.75 7.10
N GLU A 118 -1.27 23.30 7.81
CA GLU A 118 -1.21 24.68 8.32
C GLU A 118 -0.03 24.85 9.30
N GLU A 119 0.28 23.83 10.08
CA GLU A 119 1.44 23.84 10.99
C GLU A 119 2.76 23.94 10.23
N PHE A 120 2.93 23.14 9.18
CA PHE A 120 4.13 23.17 8.34
C PHE A 120 4.27 24.48 7.57
N SER A 121 3.18 24.97 6.98
CA SER A 121 3.14 26.27 6.30
C SER A 121 3.52 27.42 7.23
N ARG A 122 3.05 27.41 8.49
CA ARG A 122 3.42 28.42 9.48
C ARG A 122 4.90 28.36 9.85
N ARG A 123 5.48 27.16 9.98
CA ARG A 123 6.92 26.98 10.27
C ARG A 123 7.81 27.44 9.11
N LEU A 124 7.35 27.31 7.87
CA LEU A 124 8.05 27.76 6.67
C LEU A 124 7.77 29.21 6.28
N ALA A 125 6.89 29.92 6.98
CA ALA A 125 6.55 31.30 6.65
C ALA A 125 7.77 32.21 6.77
N VAL A 126 8.06 32.95 5.70
CA VAL A 126 9.14 33.96 5.65
C VAL A 126 8.50 35.34 5.60
N GLN A 127 8.98 36.27 6.41
CA GLN A 127 8.44 37.64 6.40
C GLN A 127 8.80 38.34 5.09
N PRO A 128 7.92 39.19 4.54
CA PRO A 128 8.21 39.94 3.31
C PRO A 128 9.54 40.71 3.42
N GLY A 129 10.41 40.58 2.42
CA GLY A 129 11.71 41.25 2.39
C GLY A 129 12.83 40.55 3.17
N THR A 130 12.55 39.43 3.84
CA THR A 130 13.57 38.63 4.54
C THR A 130 13.93 37.36 3.76
N GLN A 131 15.12 36.80 4.03
CA GLN A 131 15.54 35.51 3.50
C GLN A 131 15.14 34.39 4.48
N PRO A 132 14.85 33.16 3.99
CA PRO A 132 14.56 32.03 4.86
C PRO A 132 15.75 31.72 5.77
N THR A 133 15.47 31.32 7.02
CA THR A 133 16.52 30.89 7.94
C THR A 133 17.10 29.54 7.52
N ALA A 134 18.31 29.21 8.00
CA ALA A 134 18.92 27.91 7.73
C ALA A 134 18.05 26.74 8.23
N GLU A 135 17.38 26.91 9.36
CA GLU A 135 16.44 25.92 9.92
C GLU A 135 15.22 25.72 9.02
N GLN A 136 14.66 26.81 8.45
CA GLN A 136 13.54 26.72 7.51
C GLN A 136 13.97 26.04 6.20
N MET A 137 15.16 26.36 5.70
CA MET A 137 15.72 25.70 4.52
C MET A 137 16.00 24.22 4.76
N ASP A 138 16.47 23.84 5.95
CA ASP A 138 16.71 22.44 6.31
C ASP A 138 15.40 21.69 6.51
N LEU A 139 14.41 22.30 7.17
CA LEU A 139 13.05 21.76 7.30
C LEU A 139 12.42 21.52 5.92
N TYR A 140 12.46 22.51 5.03
CA TYR A 140 12.08 22.37 3.63
C TYR A 140 13.04 21.46 2.83
N GLY A 141 14.23 21.18 3.31
CA GLY A 141 15.14 20.23 2.66
C GLY A 141 14.81 18.78 3.00
N ARG A 142 14.27 18.51 4.19
CA ARG A 142 14.20 17.14 4.75
C ARG A 142 12.80 16.63 4.99
N GLN A 143 11.82 17.52 5.17
CA GLN A 143 10.49 17.16 5.62
C GLN A 143 9.41 17.85 4.77
N ARG A 144 8.29 17.16 4.55
CA ARG A 144 7.04 17.74 4.04
C ARG A 144 5.88 17.25 4.88
N GLU A 145 4.87 18.10 5.05
CA GLU A 145 3.63 17.68 5.66
C GLU A 145 2.45 18.11 4.81
N TYR A 146 1.55 17.20 4.54
CA TYR A 146 0.35 17.43 3.73
C TYR A 146 -0.89 17.18 4.57
N ALA A 147 -1.87 18.08 4.47
CA ALA A 147 -3.18 17.87 5.05
C ALA A 147 -4.06 17.13 4.02
N VAL A 148 -4.54 15.95 4.39
CA VAL A 148 -5.52 15.19 3.60
C VAL A 148 -6.89 15.32 4.28
N PRO A 149 -7.82 16.12 3.73
CA PRO A 149 -9.11 16.38 4.37
C PRO A 149 -9.91 15.10 4.60
N THR A 150 -9.90 14.21 3.61
CA THR A 150 -10.62 12.94 3.64
C THR A 150 -9.79 11.87 2.93
N MET A 151 -9.61 10.71 3.57
CA MET A 151 -9.03 9.54 2.94
C MET A 151 -9.99 8.36 3.06
N ASN A 152 -10.74 8.13 1.98
CA ASN A 152 -11.74 7.08 1.91
C ASN A 152 -11.09 5.69 1.85
N ARG A 153 -11.89 4.65 2.13
CA ARG A 153 -11.50 3.25 2.01
C ARG A 153 -10.87 2.96 0.65
N GLY A 154 -9.67 2.39 0.67
CA GLY A 154 -8.95 1.99 -0.55
C GLY A 154 -8.36 3.14 -1.36
N GLN A 155 -8.65 4.40 -1.00
CA GLN A 155 -8.11 5.59 -1.65
C GLN A 155 -6.60 5.68 -1.44
N ALA A 156 -5.92 6.26 -2.44
CA ALA A 156 -4.48 6.44 -2.41
C ALA A 156 -4.11 7.92 -2.60
N VAL A 157 -3.03 8.32 -1.94
CA VAL A 157 -2.33 9.58 -2.13
C VAL A 157 -1.03 9.28 -2.85
N ARG A 158 -0.74 10.05 -3.90
CA ARG A 158 0.51 9.95 -4.65
C ARG A 158 1.32 11.22 -4.44
N LEU A 159 2.54 11.06 -3.95
CA LEU A 159 3.51 12.12 -3.77
C LEU A 159 4.64 11.88 -4.77
N THR A 160 4.85 12.82 -5.68
CA THR A 160 5.98 12.81 -6.60
C THR A 160 6.99 13.83 -6.11
N LEU A 161 8.17 13.36 -5.70
CA LEU A 161 9.22 14.16 -5.09
C LEU A 161 10.42 14.18 -6.02
N LEU A 162 10.86 15.36 -6.41
CA LEU A 162 12.19 15.53 -6.97
C LEU A 162 13.18 15.65 -5.82
N ASN A 163 14.23 14.84 -5.81
CA ASN A 163 15.16 14.82 -4.70
C ASN A 163 16.60 14.49 -5.13
N ALA A 164 17.53 14.85 -4.27
CA ALA A 164 18.95 14.60 -4.44
C ALA A 164 19.53 13.98 -3.17
N PRO A 165 20.00 12.72 -3.21
CA PRO A 165 20.69 12.12 -2.07
C PRO A 165 22.03 12.82 -1.85
N SER A 166 22.47 12.89 -0.60
CA SER A 166 23.76 13.51 -0.22
C SER A 166 24.97 12.65 -0.64
N GLY A 167 24.74 11.39 -1.05
CA GLY A 167 25.78 10.47 -1.49
C GLY A 167 25.38 9.69 -2.75
N GLU A 168 26.08 8.58 -3.02
CA GLU A 168 25.81 7.68 -4.15
C GLU A 168 24.70 6.66 -3.86
N ALA A 169 24.31 6.52 -2.59
CA ALA A 169 23.22 5.64 -2.19
C ALA A 169 21.88 6.09 -2.78
N GLN A 170 20.97 5.13 -2.97
CA GLN A 170 19.60 5.44 -3.35
C GLN A 170 18.91 6.29 -2.27
N PRO A 171 18.01 7.21 -2.64
CA PRO A 171 17.31 8.06 -1.68
C PRO A 171 16.56 7.26 -0.61
N THR A 172 16.64 7.69 0.65
CA THR A 172 15.78 7.13 1.71
C THR A 172 14.65 8.09 2.05
N ILE A 173 13.41 7.66 1.79
CA ILE A 173 12.21 8.48 2.05
C ILE A 173 11.26 7.66 2.92
N TRP A 174 10.94 8.23 4.08
CA TRP A 174 10.03 7.64 5.03
C TRP A 174 8.72 8.42 5.04
N LEU A 175 7.63 7.71 5.30
CA LEU A 175 6.31 8.31 5.43
C LEU A 175 5.70 7.91 6.77
N ASP A 176 5.18 8.91 7.47
CA ASP A 176 4.48 8.79 8.74
C ASP A 176 3.10 9.44 8.64
N ILE A 177 2.14 8.94 9.43
CA ILE A 177 0.78 9.47 9.49
C ILE A 177 0.50 9.90 10.91
N VAL A 178 0.23 11.20 11.07
CA VAL A 178 -0.13 11.79 12.36
C VAL A 178 -1.64 11.75 12.49
N HIS A 179 -2.19 10.56 12.82
CA HIS A 179 -3.61 10.37 13.09
C HIS A 179 -3.82 9.30 14.19
N PRO A 180 -4.69 9.53 15.18
CA PRO A 180 -4.93 8.57 16.25
C PRO A 180 -5.51 7.24 15.73
N GLY A 181 -5.08 6.13 16.31
CA GLY A 181 -5.60 4.80 15.98
C GLY A 181 -5.16 4.23 14.62
N VAL A 182 -4.24 4.91 13.94
CA VAL A 182 -3.69 4.50 12.64
C VAL A 182 -2.27 3.95 12.81
N LYS A 183 -1.91 2.95 12.01
CA LYS A 183 -0.57 2.42 11.86
C LYS A 183 -0.15 2.51 10.40
N THR A 184 1.02 3.10 10.17
CA THR A 184 1.66 3.17 8.85
C THR A 184 2.62 1.99 8.68
N ARG A 185 2.61 1.34 7.52
CA ARG A 185 3.50 0.22 7.21
C ARG A 185 4.12 0.38 5.83
N PHE A 186 5.45 0.38 5.78
CA PHE A 186 6.18 0.27 4.51
C PHE A 186 5.93 -1.11 3.87
N ARG A 187 5.73 -1.11 2.56
CA ARG A 187 5.66 -2.31 1.72
C ARG A 187 6.53 -2.13 0.50
N VAL A 188 7.22 -3.21 0.11
CA VAL A 188 7.89 -3.27 -1.19
C VAL A 188 6.82 -3.42 -2.28
N PRO A 189 6.93 -2.76 -3.43
CA PRO A 189 6.04 -2.99 -4.55
C PRO A 189 6.11 -4.47 -4.98
N HIS A 190 4.98 -5.16 -4.94
CA HIS A 190 4.87 -6.52 -5.45
C HIS A 190 4.25 -6.48 -6.84
N GLN A 191 4.71 -7.36 -7.73
CA GLN A 191 4.02 -7.60 -8.98
C GLN A 191 2.59 -8.05 -8.69
N GLN A 192 1.63 -7.38 -9.33
CA GLN A 192 0.22 -7.66 -9.16
C GLN A 192 -0.31 -8.39 -10.40
N PHE A 193 -1.06 -9.46 -10.19
CA PHE A 193 -1.87 -10.11 -11.23
C PHE A 193 -3.34 -9.87 -10.91
N LEU A 194 -4.07 -9.24 -11.84
CA LEU A 194 -5.48 -8.84 -11.66
C LEU A 194 -5.75 -8.05 -10.35
N GLY A 195 -4.81 -7.19 -9.94
CA GLY A 195 -4.92 -6.37 -8.71
C GLY A 195 -4.64 -7.14 -7.40
N THR A 196 -4.08 -8.35 -7.48
CA THR A 196 -3.69 -9.17 -6.33
C THR A 196 -2.18 -9.44 -6.34
N PRO A 197 -1.48 -9.40 -5.19
CA PRO A 197 -0.06 -9.74 -5.14
C PRO A 197 0.18 -11.17 -5.64
N GLN A 198 1.04 -11.32 -6.65
CA GLN A 198 1.30 -12.61 -7.30
C GLN A 198 1.72 -13.74 -6.33
N PRO A 199 2.57 -13.52 -5.31
CA PRO A 199 2.93 -14.58 -4.38
C PRO A 199 1.74 -15.13 -3.58
N ILE A 200 0.80 -14.25 -3.21
CA ILE A 200 -0.40 -14.64 -2.45
C ILE A 200 -1.38 -15.38 -3.37
N ALA A 201 -1.57 -14.87 -4.59
CA ALA A 201 -2.40 -15.53 -5.60
C ALA A 201 -1.84 -16.92 -5.96
N ALA A 202 -0.52 -17.05 -6.13
CA ALA A 202 0.13 -18.34 -6.39
C ALA A 202 -0.07 -19.32 -5.23
N LEU A 203 0.06 -18.87 -3.97
CA LEU A 203 -0.13 -19.72 -2.79
C LEU A 203 -1.58 -20.24 -2.68
N ILE A 204 -2.57 -19.36 -2.84
CA ILE A 204 -3.99 -19.75 -2.80
C ILE A 204 -4.33 -20.64 -3.99
N GLY A 205 -3.82 -20.32 -5.18
CA GLY A 205 -3.95 -21.16 -6.36
C GLY A 205 -3.37 -22.55 -6.17
N ALA A 206 -2.18 -22.66 -5.55
CA ALA A 206 -1.56 -23.95 -5.26
C ALA A 206 -2.40 -24.77 -4.26
N ALA A 207 -2.97 -24.12 -3.25
CA ALA A 207 -3.88 -24.76 -2.29
C ALA A 207 -5.16 -25.28 -2.97
N LEU A 208 -5.74 -24.51 -3.90
CA LEU A 208 -6.88 -24.94 -4.73
C LEU A 208 -6.48 -26.01 -5.76
N GLY A 209 -5.21 -26.07 -6.13
CA GLY A 209 -4.66 -27.07 -7.03
C GLY A 209 -4.73 -28.48 -6.45
N ILE A 210 -4.51 -28.65 -5.14
CA ILE A 210 -4.55 -29.98 -4.49
C ILE A 210 -5.88 -30.71 -4.73
N PRO A 211 -7.06 -30.15 -4.38
CA PRO A 211 -8.32 -30.82 -4.65
C PRO A 211 -8.60 -30.97 -6.15
N PHE A 212 -8.18 -30.00 -6.97
CA PHE A 212 -8.31 -30.12 -8.43
C PHE A 212 -7.54 -31.33 -8.97
N LEU A 213 -6.28 -31.54 -8.54
CA LEU A 213 -5.46 -32.68 -8.92
C LEU A 213 -6.12 -34.00 -8.50
N LEU A 214 -6.66 -34.08 -7.28
CA LEU A 214 -7.36 -35.28 -6.80
C LEU A 214 -8.59 -35.60 -7.67
N VAL A 215 -9.36 -34.60 -8.07
CA VAL A 215 -10.52 -34.76 -8.94
C VAL A 215 -10.10 -35.20 -10.35
N VAL A 216 -9.06 -34.59 -10.93
CA VAL A 216 -8.57 -34.98 -12.27
C VAL A 216 -8.08 -36.43 -12.27
N VAL A 217 -7.30 -36.83 -11.25
CA VAL A 217 -6.80 -38.20 -11.13
C VAL A 217 -7.94 -39.20 -10.91
N ALA A 218 -8.97 -38.84 -10.13
CA ALA A 218 -10.10 -39.73 -9.87
C ALA A 218 -11.04 -39.90 -11.08
N LEU A 219 -11.12 -38.90 -11.97
CA LEU A 219 -12.05 -38.89 -13.10
C LEU A 219 -11.42 -39.27 -14.45
N THR A 220 -10.08 -39.34 -14.53
CA THR A 220 -9.38 -39.55 -15.80
C THR A 220 -8.67 -40.89 -15.81
N ASP A 221 -9.15 -41.83 -16.64
CA ASP A 221 -8.50 -43.14 -16.80
C ASP A 221 -7.18 -43.07 -17.60
N VAL A 222 -6.99 -41.98 -18.34
CA VAL A 222 -5.86 -41.79 -19.25
C VAL A 222 -4.75 -40.96 -18.58
N ALA A 223 -3.68 -41.64 -18.17
CA ALA A 223 -2.59 -41.02 -17.39
C ALA A 223 -1.94 -39.79 -18.04
N TRP A 224 -1.71 -39.81 -19.37
CA TRP A 224 -1.08 -38.67 -20.06
C TRP A 224 -2.00 -37.45 -20.09
N ALA A 225 -3.32 -37.65 -20.22
CA ALA A 225 -4.29 -36.56 -20.23
C ALA A 225 -4.38 -35.89 -18.85
N ALA A 226 -4.38 -36.69 -17.78
CA ALA A 226 -4.27 -36.18 -16.42
C ALA A 226 -2.97 -35.37 -16.24
N GLY A 227 -1.83 -35.88 -16.72
CA GLY A 227 -0.54 -35.18 -16.67
C GLY A 227 -0.58 -33.81 -17.35
N VAL A 228 -1.15 -33.72 -18.56
CA VAL A 228 -1.29 -32.45 -19.30
C VAL A 228 -2.20 -31.47 -18.57
N LEU A 229 -3.35 -31.91 -18.03
CA LEU A 229 -4.25 -31.05 -17.26
C LEU A 229 -3.61 -30.50 -15.99
N CYS A 230 -2.87 -31.35 -15.26
CA CYS A 230 -2.12 -30.96 -14.07
C CYS A 230 -1.03 -29.92 -14.41
N LEU A 231 -0.31 -30.12 -15.51
CA LEU A 231 0.72 -29.18 -15.99
C LEU A 231 0.09 -27.84 -16.37
N LEU A 232 -0.99 -27.84 -17.15
CA LEU A 232 -1.71 -26.62 -17.53
C LEU A 232 -2.22 -25.85 -16.31
N TYR A 233 -2.74 -26.56 -15.31
CA TYR A 233 -3.12 -25.94 -14.04
C TYR A 233 -1.93 -25.32 -13.33
N GLY A 234 -0.80 -26.03 -13.24
CA GLY A 234 0.42 -25.53 -12.60
C GLY A 234 0.96 -24.26 -13.25
N VAL A 235 0.99 -24.20 -14.58
CA VAL A 235 1.39 -22.99 -15.33
C VAL A 235 0.42 -21.83 -15.07
N CYS A 236 -0.86 -22.13 -14.95
CA CYS A 236 -1.92 -21.13 -14.75
C CYS A 236 -2.31 -20.93 -13.28
N VAL A 237 -1.53 -21.41 -12.31
CA VAL A 237 -1.93 -21.50 -10.88
C VAL A 237 -2.33 -20.15 -10.27
N VAL A 238 -1.74 -19.06 -10.75
CA VAL A 238 -2.02 -17.70 -10.27
C VAL A 238 -3.46 -17.27 -10.61
N VAL A 239 -4.03 -17.74 -11.72
CA VAL A 239 -5.36 -17.35 -12.21
C VAL A 239 -6.48 -17.71 -11.21
N PRO A 240 -6.70 -18.98 -10.83
CA PRO A 240 -7.75 -19.35 -9.88
C PRO A 240 -7.53 -18.70 -8.50
N GLY A 241 -6.27 -18.57 -8.07
CA GLY A 241 -5.94 -17.89 -6.81
C GLY A 241 -6.33 -16.42 -6.80
N ALA A 242 -6.04 -15.69 -7.89
CA ALA A 242 -6.42 -14.29 -8.03
C ALA A 242 -7.95 -14.11 -8.04
N TYR A 243 -8.69 -14.98 -8.75
CA TYR A 243 -10.16 -14.97 -8.74
C TYR A 243 -10.74 -15.25 -7.34
N CYS A 244 -10.18 -16.22 -6.61
CA CYS A 244 -10.61 -16.53 -5.25
C CYS A 244 -10.40 -15.34 -4.30
N ILE A 245 -9.23 -14.69 -4.34
CA ILE A 245 -8.95 -13.49 -3.55
C ILE A 245 -9.91 -12.35 -3.93
N ARG A 246 -10.17 -12.15 -5.21
CA ARG A 246 -11.07 -11.10 -5.69
C ARG A 246 -12.51 -11.35 -5.24
N ALA A 247 -13.00 -12.58 -5.33
CA ALA A 247 -14.31 -12.98 -4.83
C ALA A 247 -14.42 -12.75 -3.32
N TRP A 248 -13.40 -13.16 -2.54
CA TRP A 248 -13.35 -12.91 -1.10
C TRP A 248 -13.35 -11.41 -0.76
N ARG A 249 -12.59 -10.59 -1.49
CA ARG A 249 -12.61 -9.13 -1.32
C ARG A 249 -13.98 -8.54 -1.62
N GLY A 250 -14.65 -8.98 -2.68
CA GLY A 250 -16.00 -8.55 -3.02
C GLY A 250 -17.02 -8.91 -1.92
N ILE A 251 -16.95 -10.13 -1.37
CA ILE A 251 -17.79 -10.54 -0.23
C ILE A 251 -17.51 -9.66 0.99
N ARG A 252 -16.22 -9.40 1.28
CA ARG A 252 -15.83 -8.55 2.41
C ARG A 252 -16.31 -7.11 2.24
N GLU A 253 -16.28 -6.57 1.03
CA GLU A 253 -16.81 -5.23 0.71
C GLU A 253 -18.33 -5.20 0.90
N LEU A 254 -19.06 -6.20 0.40
CA LEU A 254 -20.52 -6.31 0.61
C LEU A 254 -20.93 -6.39 2.08
N VAL A 255 -20.15 -7.09 2.91
CA VAL A 255 -20.43 -7.23 4.35
C VAL A 255 -19.97 -6.01 5.15
N GLY A 256 -18.87 -5.38 4.73
CA GLY A 256 -18.25 -4.25 5.44
C GLY A 256 -18.80 -2.87 5.07
N GLY A 257 -19.63 -2.78 4.03
CA GLY A 257 -20.15 -1.52 3.47
C GLY A 257 -19.09 -0.77 2.69
#